data_AF-A0A3C1YEF5-F1
#
_entry.id   AF-A0A3C1YEF5-F1
#
_cell.length_a   1.000
_cell.length_b   1.000
_cell.length_c   1.000
_cell.angle_alpha   90.00
_cell.angle_beta   90.00
_cell.angle_gamma   90.00
#
_symmetry.space_group_name_H-M   'P 1'
#
loop_
_entity.id
_entity.type
_entity.pdbx_description
1 polymer ?
#
loop_
_entity_poly.entity_id
_entity_poly.type
_entity_poly.pdbx_seq_one_letter_code
_entity_poly.pdbx_strand_id
1 'polypeptide(L)'
;MDRSTTTVEQGSWYNTAASSFDRWRVFPRLLITLYGFAFYRTTEWFMTLPDPTNAQSAFVSVIVGAGAAWFGLYVGSTSKK
;
A
#
# COMPACT_ATOMS: atom_id res chain seq x y z
N MET A 1 38.98 23.10 -13.02
CA MET A 1 37.91 22.09 -12.91
C MET A 1 36.85 22.69 -12.02
N ASP A 2 35.73 23.13 -12.59
CA ASP A 2 34.62 23.68 -11.81
C ASP A 2 33.38 22.83 -12.00
N ARG A 3 32.74 22.55 -10.87
CA ARG A 3 31.74 21.52 -10.60
C ARG A 3 30.42 22.25 -10.42
N SER A 4 29.58 22.36 -11.46
CA SER A 4 28.27 23.01 -11.29
C SER A 4 27.32 22.87 -12.48
N THR A 5 27.11 21.66 -13.02
CA THR A 5 25.99 21.47 -13.96
C THR A 5 25.38 20.06 -13.91
N THR A 6 24.96 19.62 -12.72
CA THR A 6 23.85 18.65 -12.62
C THR A 6 22.55 19.45 -12.65
N THR A 7 22.03 19.70 -13.85
CA THR A 7 20.68 20.22 -14.06
C THR A 7 19.68 19.16 -13.62
N VAL A 8 19.20 19.27 -12.38
CA VAL A 8 17.96 18.62 -11.96
C VAL A 8 16.84 19.29 -12.76
N GLU A 9 16.31 18.57 -13.75
CA GLU A 9 15.20 18.98 -14.59
C GLU A 9 13.97 19.30 -13.72
N GLN A 10 13.75 20.60 -13.50
CA GLN A 10 12.63 21.15 -12.75
C GLN A 10 11.44 21.33 -13.69
N GLY A 11 10.33 20.65 -13.41
CA GLY A 11 9.01 21.05 -13.91
C GLY A 11 8.27 20.05 -14.78
N SER A 12 8.23 18.77 -14.43
CA SER A 12 7.24 17.87 -15.01
C SER A 12 5.95 17.93 -14.20
N TRP A 13 4.84 18.31 -14.84
CA TRP A 13 3.51 18.43 -14.23
C TRP A 13 3.07 17.17 -13.46
N TYR A 14 3.63 16.01 -13.80
CA TYR A 14 3.48 14.75 -13.07
C TYR A 14 3.96 14.85 -11.62
N ASN A 15 5.07 15.54 -11.33
CA ASN A 15 5.62 15.67 -9.98
C ASN A 15 4.77 16.59 -9.09
N THR A 16 4.22 17.66 -9.67
CA THR A 16 3.32 18.58 -8.95
C THR A 16 1.94 17.97 -8.74
N ALA A 17 1.44 17.20 -9.72
CA ALA A 17 0.21 16.43 -9.59
C ALA A 17 0.37 15.31 -8.54
N ALA A 18 1.46 14.53 -8.59
CA ALA A 18 1.74 13.46 -7.64
C ALA A 18 1.87 13.98 -6.20
N SER A 19 2.60 15.08 -5.98
CA SER A 19 2.73 15.70 -4.64
C SER A 19 1.43 16.32 -4.13
N SER A 20 0.58 16.84 -5.02
CA SER A 20 -0.74 17.38 -4.65
C SER A 20 -1.78 16.29 -4.37
N PHE A 21 -1.72 15.16 -5.08
CA PHE A 21 -2.58 13.99 -4.85
C PHE A 21 -2.22 13.27 -3.55
N ASP A 22 -0.92 13.15 -3.26
CA ASP A 22 -0.44 12.58 -1.99
C ASP A 22 -0.82 13.45 -0.78
N ARG A 23 -0.84 14.79 -0.96
CA ARG A 23 -1.31 15.75 0.06
C ARG A 23 -2.77 15.57 0.47
N TRP A 24 -3.61 15.03 -0.41
CA TRP A 24 -5.00 14.66 -0.09
C TRP A 24 -5.16 13.31 0.63
N ARG A 25 -4.04 12.65 0.97
CA ARG A 25 -4.02 11.31 1.61
C ARG A 25 -4.77 10.25 0.80
N VAL A 26 -4.85 10.44 -0.52
CA VAL A 26 -5.58 9.51 -1.41
C VAL A 26 -4.88 8.16 -1.44
N PHE A 27 -3.54 8.15 -1.50
CA PHE A 27 -2.76 6.94 -1.51
C PHE A 27 -2.96 6.07 -0.24
N PRO A 28 -2.83 6.61 1.00
CA PRO A 28 -3.13 5.83 2.20
C PRO A 28 -4.60 5.36 2.29
N ARG A 29 -5.56 6.18 1.85
CA ARG A 29 -6.98 5.80 1.85
C ARG A 29 -7.28 4.69 0.85
N LEU A 30 -6.80 4.82 -0.38
CA LEU A 30 -6.94 3.80 -1.43
C LEU A 30 -6.30 2.48 -1.02
N LEU A 31 -5.13 2.50 -0.37
CA LEU A 31 -4.50 1.28 0.14
C LEU A 31 -5.37 0.58 1.20
N ILE A 32 -5.95 1.33 2.14
CA ILE A 32 -6.88 0.77 3.14
C ILE A 32 -8.13 0.19 2.49
N THR A 33 -8.71 0.90 1.53
CA THR A 33 -9.92 0.42 0.83
C THR A 33 -9.61 -0.82 -0.01
N LEU A 34 -8.50 -0.82 -0.75
CA LEU A 34 -8.02 -1.97 -1.52
C LEU A 34 -7.75 -3.17 -0.61
N TYR A 35 -7.15 -2.92 0.55
CA TYR A 35 -6.87 -3.97 1.54
C TYR A 35 -8.15 -4.60 2.07
N GLY A 36 -9.13 -3.79 2.49
CA GLY A 36 -10.44 -4.28 2.91
C GLY A 36 -11.15 -5.07 1.81
N PHE A 37 -11.05 -4.61 0.57
CA PHE A 37 -11.61 -5.32 -0.59
C PHE A 37 -10.93 -6.67 -0.86
N ALA A 38 -9.60 -6.71 -0.82
CA ALA A 38 -8.83 -7.96 -0.98
C ALA A 38 -9.19 -8.96 0.14
N PHE A 39 -9.31 -8.47 1.37
CA PHE A 39 -9.76 -9.26 2.51
C PHE A 39 -11.14 -9.85 2.30
N TYR A 40 -12.11 -9.00 1.93
CA TYR A 40 -13.49 -9.39 1.70
C TYR A 40 -13.58 -10.48 0.62
N ARG A 41 -12.88 -10.31 -0.50
CA ARG A 41 -12.75 -11.31 -1.57
C ARG A 41 -12.17 -12.63 -1.09
N THR A 42 -11.15 -12.58 -0.24
CA THR A 42 -10.48 -13.79 0.26
C THR A 42 -11.36 -14.55 1.25
N THR A 43 -12.09 -13.81 2.11
CA THR A 43 -13.07 -14.38 3.05
C THR A 43 -14.31 -14.92 2.32
N GLU A 44 -14.81 -14.21 1.31
CA GLU A 44 -15.90 -14.67 0.45
C GLU A 44 -15.51 -15.99 -0.25
N TRP A 45 -14.32 -16.03 -0.88
CA TRP A 45 -13.80 -17.27 -1.46
C TRP A 45 -13.71 -18.39 -0.41
N PHE A 46 -13.15 -18.13 0.78
CA PHE A 46 -13.05 -19.12 1.85
C PHE A 46 -14.41 -19.67 2.29
N MET A 47 -15.44 -18.82 2.38
CA MET A 47 -16.81 -19.21 2.74
C MET A 47 -17.51 -20.02 1.63
N THR A 48 -17.11 -19.85 0.37
CA THR A 48 -17.68 -20.63 -0.75
C THR A 48 -17.12 -22.05 -0.87
N LEU A 49 -16.08 -22.40 -0.11
CA LEU A 49 -15.52 -23.74 -0.17
C LEU A 49 -16.34 -24.74 0.67
N PRO A 50 -16.73 -25.89 0.10
CA PRO A 50 -17.55 -26.89 0.78
C PRO A 50 -16.79 -27.66 1.88
N ASP A 51 -15.45 -27.66 1.86
CA ASP A 51 -14.58 -28.24 2.89
C ASP A 51 -13.47 -27.24 3.27
N PRO A 52 -13.68 -26.39 4.28
CA PRO A 52 -12.66 -25.45 4.74
C PRO A 52 -11.50 -26.21 5.39
N THR A 53 -10.36 -26.24 4.71
CA THR A 53 -9.14 -26.89 5.23
C THR A 53 -8.30 -25.91 6.05
N ASN A 54 -7.61 -26.40 7.09
CA ASN A 54 -6.73 -25.56 7.94
C ASN A 54 -5.69 -24.75 7.15
N ALA A 55 -5.25 -25.23 5.98
CA ALA A 55 -4.33 -24.52 5.11
C ALA A 55 -4.92 -23.22 4.53
N GLN A 56 -6.22 -23.19 4.24
CA GLN A 56 -6.88 -22.02 3.67
C GLN A 56 -7.10 -20.93 4.72
N SER A 57 -7.45 -21.33 5.96
CA SER A 57 -7.50 -20.41 7.10
C SER A 57 -6.14 -19.79 7.41
N ALA A 58 -5.06 -20.59 7.29
CA ALA A 58 -3.70 -20.09 7.44
C ALA A 58 -3.32 -19.09 6.33
N PHE A 59 -3.75 -19.31 5.09
CA PHE A 59 -3.54 -18.38 3.97
C PHE A 59 -4.18 -17.01 4.23
N VAL A 60 -5.43 -16.99 4.70
CA VAL A 60 -6.11 -15.74 5.09
C VAL A 60 -5.29 -15.01 6.15
N SER A 61 -4.86 -15.71 7.21
CA SER A 61 -4.04 -15.16 8.29
C SER A 61 -2.72 -14.53 7.81
N VAL A 62 -2.03 -15.17 6.87
CA VAL A 62 -0.78 -14.64 6.28
C VAL A 62 -1.03 -13.35 5.50
N ILE A 63 -2.11 -13.27 4.72
CA ILE A 63 -2.49 -12.04 4.01
C ILE A 63 -2.74 -10.89 5.00
N VAL A 64 -3.42 -11.19 6.12
CA VAL A 64 -3.66 -10.20 7.19
C VAL A 64 -2.37 -9.71 7.83
N GLY A 65 -1.50 -10.65 8.20
CA GLY A 65 -0.25 -10.35 8.90
C GLY A 65 0.72 -9.55 8.04
N ALA A 66 0.87 -9.95 6.77
CA ALA A 66 1.71 -9.25 5.80
C ALA A 66 1.19 -7.83 5.51
N GLY A 67 -0.13 -7.65 5.39
CA GLY A 67 -0.76 -6.36 5.17
C GLY A 67 -0.58 -5.39 6.34
N ALA A 68 -0.75 -5.87 7.58
CA ALA A 68 -0.53 -5.07 8.78
C ALA A 68 0.95 -4.65 8.94
N ALA A 69 1.89 -5.56 8.64
CA ALA A 69 3.32 -5.27 8.72
C ALA A 69 3.74 -4.19 7.69
N TRP A 70 3.34 -4.34 6.43
CA TRP A 70 3.64 -3.35 5.39
C TRP A 70 2.99 -1.99 5.67
N PHE A 71 1.74 -1.98 6.15
CA PHE A 71 1.05 -0.74 6.53
C PHE A 71 1.74 -0.03 7.68
N GLY A 72 2.22 -0.79 8.69
CA GLY A 72 3.01 -0.25 9.80
C GLY A 72 4.31 0.39 9.32
N LEU A 73 5.02 -0.23 8.37
CA LEU A 73 6.22 0.35 7.75
C LEU A 73 5.89 1.60 6.93
N TYR A 74 4.81 1.59 6.15
CA TYR A 74 4.38 2.71 5.32
C TYR A 74 4.03 3.94 6.19
N VAL A 75 3.21 3.77 7.23
CA VAL A 75 2.84 4.86 8.15
C VAL A 75 4.01 5.29 9.04
N GLY A 76 4.81 4.34 9.53
CA GLY A 76 5.96 4.63 10.41
C GLY A 76 7.11 5.37 9.72
N SER A 77 7.30 5.17 8.42
CA SER A 77 8.35 5.85 7.63
C SER A 77 8.18 7.37 7.52
N THR A 78 6.95 7.88 7.71
CA THR A 78 6.66 9.33 7.70
C THR A 78 7.12 10.03 8.99
N SER A 79 7.46 9.31 10.05
CA SER A 79 7.69 9.90 11.38
C SER A 79 9.16 10.12 11.77
N LYS A 80 10.15 9.76 10.94
CA LYS A 80 11.54 10.20 11.18
C LYS A 80 11.72 11.62 10.64
N LYS A 81 11.48 12.60 11.50
CA LYS A 81 11.97 13.96 11.36
C LYS A 81 12.99 14.24 12.46
#